data_AF-A0A2V8VBP5-F1
#
_entry.id   AF-A0A2V8VBP5-F1
#
_cell.length_a   1.000
_cell.length_b   1.000
_cell.length_c   1.000
_cell.angle_alpha   90.00
_cell.angle_beta   90.00
_cell.angle_gamma   90.00
#
_symmetry.space_group_name_H-M   'P 1'
#
loop_
_entity.id
_entity.type
_entity.pdbx_description
1 polymer ?
#
loop_
_entity_poly.entity_id
_entity_poly.type
_entity_poly.pdbx_seq_one_letter_code
_entity_poly.pdbx_strand_id
1 'polypeptide(L)'
;MRVIRTVAFWVVAGLAAMAQSPELPTIERHGDYAALTVNTSRPLDAIATAFDISAEDPFYMFSGDMMDISLEISRIKPGTLVPKRQKLTVSYPINPDGSAKDRRKLFESIVETENAQSPFAYRLDTVGGFFFVPTGTHDAQGRLIEVTPLLDRKVSIPLGTRMIRESAELLANDLSKQTGLQVFCCQSVVAGIPWGMETISFEANNEPARSVLKRLGLNQWHVRCVMESCVIDMR
;
A
#
# COMPACT_ATOMS: atom_id res chain seq x y z
N MET A 1 19.22 42.67 25.69
CA MET A 1 19.12 42.56 24.21
C MET A 1 19.19 41.09 23.82
N ARG A 2 18.12 40.62 23.16
CA ARG A 2 17.85 39.33 22.47
C ARG A 2 18.60 38.06 22.91
N VAL A 3 17.91 37.28 23.74
CA VAL A 3 18.09 35.82 23.88
C VAL A 3 17.47 35.16 22.65
N ILE A 4 18.27 34.53 21.80
CA ILE A 4 17.78 33.73 20.68
C ILE A 4 17.45 32.34 21.24
N ARG A 5 16.15 32.06 21.41
CA ARG A 5 15.65 30.72 21.70
C ARG A 5 15.69 29.91 20.41
N THR A 6 16.65 29.00 20.31
CA THR A 6 16.68 27.96 19.28
C THR A 6 15.52 27.00 19.55
N VAL A 7 14.46 27.08 18.74
CA VAL A 7 13.39 26.09 18.73
C VAL A 7 13.93 24.88 17.98
N ALA A 8 14.27 23.82 18.72
CA ALA A 8 14.60 22.53 18.14
C ALA A 8 13.34 21.93 17.51
N PHE A 9 13.29 21.92 16.18
CA PHE A 9 12.32 21.12 15.42
C PHE A 9 12.67 19.65 15.63
N TRP A 10 11.88 18.96 16.46
CA TRP A 10 11.89 17.50 16.53
C TRP A 10 11.34 16.96 15.21
N VAL A 11 12.23 16.58 14.30
CA VAL A 11 11.88 15.75 13.15
C VAL A 11 11.52 14.37 13.71
N VAL A 12 10.24 14.02 13.59
CA VAL A 12 9.70 12.71 13.97
C VAL A 12 10.37 11.65 13.11
N ALA A 13 11.38 10.98 13.66
CA ALA A 13 12.12 9.87 13.04
C ALA A 13 11.34 8.54 13.08
N GLY A 14 10.01 8.59 12.95
CA GLY A 14 9.12 7.43 13.03
C GLY A 14 8.77 6.78 11.68
N LEU A 15 8.96 7.50 10.56
CA LEU A 15 8.56 7.04 9.22
C LEU A 15 9.60 6.17 8.51
N ALA A 16 10.83 6.09 9.01
CA ALA A 16 11.93 5.43 8.30
C ALA A 16 11.77 3.90 8.17
N ALA A 17 11.00 3.25 9.05
CA ALA A 17 10.75 1.81 8.97
C ALA A 17 9.73 1.41 7.87
N MET A 18 9.00 2.37 7.30
CA MET A 18 8.00 2.13 6.24
C MET A 18 8.57 2.27 4.82
N ALA A 19 9.80 2.78 4.69
CA ALA A 19 10.43 3.13 3.41
C ALA A 19 11.42 2.05 2.92
N GLN A 20 11.20 0.77 3.23
CA GLN A 20 11.95 -0.28 2.57
C GLN A 20 11.49 -0.35 1.11
N SER A 21 12.38 0.03 0.18
CA SER A 21 12.15 -0.20 -1.24
C SER A 21 11.80 -1.67 -1.45
N PRO A 22 10.69 -1.99 -2.11
CA PRO A 22 10.33 -3.38 -2.35
C PRO A 22 11.48 -4.06 -3.08
N GLU A 23 11.90 -5.24 -2.61
CA GLU A 23 12.76 -6.12 -3.41
C GLU A 23 11.96 -6.44 -4.68
N LEU A 24 12.37 -5.86 -5.80
CA LEU A 24 11.64 -5.97 -7.06
C LEU A 24 11.62 -7.43 -7.53
N PRO A 25 10.54 -7.87 -8.18
CA PRO A 25 10.46 -9.21 -8.74
C PRO A 25 11.57 -9.47 -9.75
N THR A 26 12.15 -10.67 -9.71
CA THR A 26 13.00 -11.20 -10.77
C THR A 26 12.13 -11.79 -11.87
N ILE A 27 12.41 -11.45 -13.13
CA ILE A 27 11.71 -12.01 -14.30
C ILE A 27 12.70 -12.76 -15.18
N GLU A 28 12.55 -14.08 -15.24
CA GLU A 28 13.36 -14.97 -16.08
C GLU A 28 12.57 -15.35 -17.33
N ARG A 29 13.19 -15.22 -18.51
CA ARG A 29 12.54 -15.53 -19.80
C ARG A 29 12.92 -16.93 -20.26
N HIS A 30 11.93 -17.68 -20.75
CA HIS A 30 12.07 -19.06 -21.21
C HIS A 30 11.32 -19.26 -22.52
N GLY A 31 11.89 -18.77 -23.63
CA GLY A 31 11.26 -18.89 -24.94
C GLY A 31 9.96 -18.09 -25.03
N ASP A 32 8.81 -18.76 -24.99
CA ASP A 32 7.47 -18.18 -25.15
C ASP A 32 6.75 -17.84 -23.83
N TYR A 33 7.41 -18.08 -22.69
CA TYR A 33 6.93 -17.67 -21.36
C TYR A 33 8.02 -17.00 -20.52
N ALA A 34 7.60 -16.35 -19.45
CA ALA A 34 8.48 -15.84 -18.40
C ALA A 34 8.03 -16.36 -17.03
N ALA A 35 8.98 -16.52 -16.12
CA ALA A 35 8.75 -16.80 -14.71
C ALA A 35 9.03 -15.53 -13.89
N LEU A 36 8.00 -15.01 -13.22
CA LEU A 36 8.13 -13.97 -12.22
C LEU A 36 8.35 -14.63 -10.86
N THR A 37 9.39 -14.23 -10.15
CA THR A 37 9.65 -14.65 -8.76
C THR A 37 9.88 -13.44 -7.88
N VAL A 38 9.21 -13.40 -6.74
CA VAL A 38 9.45 -12.40 -5.69
C VAL A 38 9.52 -13.11 -4.35
N ASN A 39 10.42 -12.66 -3.48
CA ASN A 39 10.56 -13.19 -2.12
C ASN A 39 10.74 -12.02 -1.15
N THR A 40 9.64 -11.45 -0.68
CA THR A 40 9.66 -10.23 0.15
C THR A 40 8.50 -10.23 1.14
N SER A 41 8.47 -9.26 2.05
CA SER A 41 7.38 -9.11 3.03
C SER A 41 6.05 -8.76 2.37
N ARG A 42 6.07 -8.19 1.15
CA ARG A 42 4.88 -7.74 0.40
C ARG A 42 4.98 -8.09 -1.09
N PRO A 43 4.80 -9.36 -1.49
CA PRO A 43 4.91 -9.79 -2.88
C PRO A 43 4.06 -8.96 -3.84
N LEU A 44 2.79 -8.69 -3.49
CA LEU A 44 1.88 -7.94 -4.35
C LEU A 44 2.25 -6.45 -4.48
N ASP A 45 2.78 -5.80 -3.44
CA ASP A 45 3.30 -4.41 -3.52
C ASP A 45 4.53 -4.33 -4.45
N ALA A 46 5.44 -5.30 -4.33
CA ALA A 46 6.63 -5.37 -5.18
C ALA A 46 6.28 -5.61 -6.65
N ILE A 47 5.36 -6.54 -6.92
CA ILE A 47 4.83 -6.77 -8.27
C ILE A 47 4.11 -5.52 -8.77
N ALA A 48 3.26 -4.91 -7.94
CA ALA A 48 2.55 -3.70 -8.33
C ALA A 48 3.50 -2.56 -8.70
N THR A 49 4.61 -2.43 -7.99
CA THR A 49 5.68 -1.47 -8.30
C THR A 49 6.30 -1.79 -9.67
N ALA A 50 6.62 -3.04 -9.95
CA ALA A 50 7.27 -3.44 -11.20
C ALA A 50 6.38 -3.30 -12.46
N PHE A 51 5.07 -3.41 -12.29
CA PHE A 51 4.10 -3.34 -13.39
C PHE A 51 3.33 -2.03 -13.48
N ASP A 52 3.68 -1.06 -12.64
CA ASP A 52 3.03 0.25 -12.58
C ASP A 52 1.52 0.14 -12.34
N ILE A 53 1.16 -0.67 -11.32
CA ILE A 53 -0.22 -0.84 -10.86
C ILE A 53 -0.29 -0.55 -9.35
N SER A 54 -1.50 -0.57 -8.80
CA SER A 54 -1.72 -0.28 -7.38
C SER A 54 -1.92 -1.55 -6.57
N ALA A 55 -1.63 -1.48 -5.27
CA ALA A 55 -1.83 -2.58 -4.34
C ALA A 55 -2.23 -2.07 -2.96
N GLU A 56 -2.97 -2.89 -2.23
CA GLU A 56 -3.25 -2.68 -0.81
C GLU A 56 -2.84 -3.91 0.00
N ASP A 57 -2.14 -3.66 1.11
CA ASP A 57 -1.91 -4.67 2.13
C ASP A 57 -3.21 -5.01 2.87
N PRO A 58 -3.36 -6.26 3.34
CA PRO A 58 -4.36 -6.60 4.34
C PRO A 58 -4.02 -5.92 5.68
N PHE A 59 -5.00 -5.90 6.60
CA PHE A 59 -4.74 -5.47 7.96
C PHE A 59 -4.11 -6.60 8.77
N TYR A 60 -2.92 -6.35 9.30
CA TYR A 60 -2.18 -7.31 10.11
C TYR A 60 -2.66 -7.24 11.57
N MET A 61 -3.69 -8.00 11.92
CA MET A 61 -4.20 -8.07 13.30
C MET A 61 -3.60 -9.23 14.09
N PHE A 62 -3.13 -10.27 13.40
CA PHE A 62 -2.50 -11.43 14.00
C PHE A 62 -0.98 -11.25 14.04
N SER A 63 -0.40 -11.26 15.24
CA SER A 63 1.07 -11.16 15.39
C SER A 63 1.82 -12.33 14.75
N GLY A 64 1.15 -13.48 14.56
CA GLY A 64 1.70 -14.62 13.85
C GLY A 64 1.94 -14.39 12.36
N ASP A 65 1.38 -13.33 11.77
CA ASP A 65 1.68 -12.92 10.38
C ASP A 65 2.90 -12.00 10.28
N MET A 66 3.47 -11.60 11.42
CA MET A 66 4.56 -10.65 11.50
C MET A 66 5.88 -11.33 11.86
N MET A 67 6.99 -10.70 11.49
CA MET A 67 8.35 -11.04 11.90
C MET A 67 9.08 -9.80 12.39
N ASP A 68 10.01 -9.99 13.33
CA ASP A 68 10.88 -8.91 13.79
C ASP A 68 12.08 -8.78 12.84
N ILE A 69 12.08 -7.73 12.01
CA ILE A 69 13.13 -7.50 11.02
C ILE A 69 14.44 -7.01 11.67
N SER A 70 14.40 -6.54 12.92
CA SER A 70 15.60 -6.08 13.63
C SER A 70 16.58 -7.22 13.93
N LEU A 71 16.09 -8.47 13.92
CA LEU A 71 16.92 -9.67 14.04
C LEU A 71 17.79 -9.91 12.80
N GLU A 72 17.39 -9.36 11.64
CA GLU A 72 18.11 -9.49 10.37
C GLU A 72 18.90 -8.22 10.01
N ILE A 73 18.38 -7.04 10.38
CA ILE A 73 18.94 -5.74 10.01
C ILE A 73 19.32 -4.99 11.29
N SER A 74 20.61 -5.03 11.63
CA SER A 74 21.17 -4.46 12.87
C SER A 74 21.00 -2.94 13.05
N ARG A 75 20.63 -2.20 11.99
CA ARG A 75 20.39 -0.75 12.03
C ARG A 75 18.94 -0.38 12.30
N ILE A 76 18.03 -1.35 12.36
CA ILE A 76 16.61 -1.14 12.64
C ILE A 76 16.38 -1.25 14.16
N LYS A 77 15.44 -0.46 14.68
CA LYS A 77 15.05 -0.50 16.10
C LYS A 77 14.60 -1.92 16.49
N PRO A 78 15.05 -2.46 17.63
CA PRO A 78 14.56 -3.75 18.15
C PRO A 78 13.04 -3.81 18.26
N GLY A 79 12.45 -4.96 17.91
CA GLY A 79 10.99 -5.15 17.93
C GLY A 79 10.25 -4.51 16.76
N THR A 80 10.95 -4.15 15.67
CA THR A 80 10.28 -3.60 14.48
C THR A 80 9.63 -4.74 13.71
N LEU A 81 8.30 -4.80 13.78
CA LEU A 81 7.52 -5.84 13.13
C LEU A 81 7.19 -5.46 11.68
N VAL A 82 7.43 -6.40 10.78
CA VAL A 82 7.01 -6.34 9.37
C VAL A 82 6.25 -7.62 9.01
N PRO A 83 5.43 -7.61 7.96
CA PRO A 83 4.80 -8.84 7.48
C PRO A 83 5.86 -9.90 7.16
N LYS A 84 5.55 -11.16 7.50
CA LYS A 84 6.42 -12.30 7.18
C LYS A 84 6.69 -12.36 5.69
N ARG A 85 7.95 -12.67 5.33
CA ARG A 85 8.33 -12.87 3.93
C ARG A 85 7.53 -14.01 3.33
N GLN A 86 7.09 -13.78 2.10
CA GLN A 86 6.42 -14.77 1.28
C GLN A 86 7.12 -14.82 -0.07
N LYS A 87 7.24 -16.04 -0.59
CA LYS A 87 7.72 -16.28 -1.93
C LYS A 87 6.52 -16.51 -2.83
N LEU A 88 6.42 -15.74 -3.90
CA LEU A 88 5.44 -15.92 -4.95
C LEU A 88 6.16 -16.20 -6.27
N THR A 89 5.69 -17.18 -7.02
CA THR A 89 6.24 -17.54 -8.33
C THR A 89 5.12 -17.79 -9.32
N VAL A 90 5.12 -17.04 -10.42
CA VAL A 90 4.06 -17.09 -11.44
C VAL A 90 4.70 -17.16 -12.82
N SER A 91 4.31 -18.17 -13.60
CA SER A 91 4.71 -18.30 -15.00
C SER A 91 3.62 -17.76 -15.91
N TYR A 92 3.99 -16.97 -16.92
CA TYR A 92 3.03 -16.36 -17.83
C TYR A 92 3.57 -16.27 -19.26
N PRO A 93 2.70 -16.35 -20.27
CA PRO A 93 3.12 -16.26 -21.66
C PRO A 93 3.56 -14.83 -22.02
N ILE A 94 4.62 -14.72 -22.83
CA ILE A 94 5.19 -13.43 -23.26
C ILE A 94 5.20 -13.26 -24.78
N ASN A 95 5.11 -12.00 -25.22
CA ASN A 95 5.36 -11.58 -26.60
C ASN A 95 6.87 -11.64 -26.92
N PRO A 96 7.28 -11.56 -28.20
CA PRO A 96 8.70 -11.53 -28.58
C PRO A 96 9.51 -10.38 -27.96
N ASP A 97 8.86 -9.26 -27.62
CA ASP A 97 9.48 -8.13 -26.90
C ASP A 97 9.67 -8.40 -25.38
N GLY A 98 9.09 -9.50 -24.89
CA GLY A 98 9.09 -9.92 -23.50
C GLY A 98 8.00 -9.29 -22.63
N SER A 99 7.08 -8.52 -23.20
CA SER A 99 5.87 -8.08 -22.51
C SER A 99 4.91 -9.28 -22.30
N ALA A 100 4.07 -9.23 -21.26
CA ALA A 100 3.03 -10.24 -21.07
C ALA A 100 2.06 -10.26 -22.26
N LYS A 101 1.72 -11.44 -22.80
CA LYS A 101 0.74 -11.54 -23.90
C LYS A 101 -0.63 -11.00 -23.51
N ASP A 102 -1.03 -11.22 -22.25
CA ASP A 102 -2.29 -10.75 -21.68
C ASP A 102 -2.02 -10.28 -20.25
N ARG A 103 -1.96 -8.96 -20.06
CA ARG A 103 -1.71 -8.35 -18.74
C ARG A 103 -2.80 -8.70 -17.73
N ARG A 104 -4.06 -8.76 -18.16
CA ARG A 104 -5.18 -9.05 -17.27
C ARG A 104 -5.06 -10.48 -16.74
N LYS A 105 -4.85 -11.46 -17.63
CA LYS A 105 -4.65 -12.85 -17.21
C LYS A 105 -3.42 -13.06 -16.34
N LEU A 106 -2.34 -12.31 -16.60
CA LEU A 106 -1.18 -12.30 -15.70
C LEU A 106 -1.59 -11.87 -14.28
N PHE A 107 -2.27 -10.73 -14.15
CA PHE A 107 -2.66 -10.23 -12.83
C PHE A 107 -3.72 -11.12 -12.15
N GLU A 108 -4.64 -11.71 -12.90
CA GLU A 108 -5.59 -12.71 -12.40
C GLU A 108 -4.84 -13.94 -11.87
N SER A 109 -3.87 -14.47 -12.64
CA SER A 109 -3.05 -15.61 -12.22
C SER A 109 -2.18 -15.30 -10.98
N ILE A 110 -1.70 -14.07 -10.84
CA ILE A 110 -0.98 -13.61 -9.64
C ILE A 110 -1.89 -13.66 -8.42
N VAL A 111 -3.11 -13.14 -8.51
CA VAL A 111 -4.09 -13.18 -7.41
C VAL A 111 -4.49 -14.62 -7.08
N GLU A 112 -4.73 -15.45 -8.10
CA GLU A 112 -5.04 -16.88 -7.90
C GLU A 112 -3.90 -17.62 -7.19
N THR A 113 -2.66 -17.38 -7.60
CA THR A 113 -1.49 -18.02 -7.00
C THR A 113 -1.27 -17.55 -5.57
N GLU A 114 -1.39 -16.24 -5.32
CA GLU A 114 -1.30 -15.66 -3.97
C GLU A 114 -2.38 -16.26 -3.05
N ASN A 115 -3.65 -16.27 -3.47
CA ASN A 115 -4.75 -16.83 -2.66
C ASN A 115 -4.60 -18.33 -2.37
N ALA A 116 -3.86 -19.07 -3.20
CA ALA A 116 -3.61 -20.50 -2.98
C ALA A 116 -2.46 -20.77 -1.99
N GLN A 117 -1.57 -19.81 -1.78
CA GLN A 117 -0.33 -20.00 -1.01
C GLN A 117 -0.25 -19.12 0.25
N SER A 118 -0.96 -18.00 0.24
CA SER A 118 -0.95 -16.97 1.27
C SER A 118 -2.02 -17.26 2.32
N PRO A 119 -1.79 -16.89 3.59
CA PRO A 119 -2.82 -16.88 4.61
C PRO A 119 -3.91 -15.81 4.38
N PHE A 120 -3.75 -14.95 3.39
CA PHE A 120 -4.65 -13.84 3.07
C PHE A 120 -5.48 -14.14 1.83
N ALA A 121 -6.54 -13.36 1.62
CA ALA A 121 -7.34 -13.43 0.40
C ALA A 121 -7.32 -12.07 -0.31
N TYR A 122 -7.24 -12.09 -1.63
CA TYR A 122 -7.18 -10.92 -2.51
C TYR A 122 -8.12 -11.08 -3.69
N ARG A 123 -8.44 -9.94 -4.30
CA ARG A 123 -9.06 -9.86 -5.62
C ARG A 123 -8.29 -8.89 -6.51
N LEU A 124 -8.45 -9.07 -7.82
CA LEU A 124 -8.06 -8.06 -8.81
C LEU A 124 -9.24 -7.12 -9.06
N ASP A 125 -9.06 -5.83 -8.78
CA ASP A 125 -9.95 -4.80 -9.29
C ASP A 125 -9.41 -4.25 -10.62
N THR A 126 -10.34 -3.86 -11.51
CA THR A 126 -10.05 -3.35 -12.85
C THR A 126 -10.68 -1.97 -13.11
N VAL A 127 -11.41 -1.42 -12.12
CA VAL A 127 -12.11 -0.13 -12.28
C VAL A 127 -11.13 1.04 -12.17
N GLY A 128 -10.77 1.59 -13.34
CA GLY A 128 -9.86 2.73 -13.47
C GLY A 128 -8.40 2.38 -13.19
N GLY A 129 -7.98 1.17 -13.60
CA GLY A 129 -6.63 0.63 -13.41
C GLY A 129 -6.67 -0.79 -12.86
N PHE A 130 -5.52 -1.44 -12.75
CA PHE A 130 -5.40 -2.71 -12.04
C PHE A 130 -5.03 -2.46 -10.58
N PHE A 131 -5.71 -3.15 -9.67
CA PHE A 131 -5.46 -3.05 -8.23
C PHE A 131 -5.47 -4.44 -7.61
N PHE A 132 -4.43 -4.79 -6.87
CA PHE A 132 -4.49 -5.89 -5.93
C PHE A 132 -5.13 -5.41 -4.64
N VAL A 133 -6.27 -5.98 -4.28
CA VAL A 133 -7.08 -5.52 -3.15
C VAL A 133 -7.34 -6.68 -2.19
N PRO A 134 -7.04 -6.55 -0.89
CA PRO A 134 -7.29 -7.60 0.08
C PRO A 134 -8.81 -7.82 0.22
N THR A 135 -9.21 -9.01 0.57
CA THR A 135 -10.61 -9.40 0.83
C THR A 135 -10.72 -10.22 2.10
N GLY A 136 -9.62 -10.80 2.57
CA GLY A 136 -9.54 -11.48 3.86
C GLY A 136 -8.18 -11.33 4.53
N THR A 137 -8.20 -11.38 5.86
CA THR A 137 -7.02 -11.35 6.72
C THR A 137 -7.24 -12.20 7.96
N HIS A 138 -6.19 -12.45 8.76
CA HIS A 138 -6.36 -13.09 10.06
C HIS A 138 -6.87 -12.11 11.13
N ASP A 139 -7.84 -12.58 11.93
CA ASP A 139 -8.21 -11.92 13.17
C ASP A 139 -7.14 -12.11 14.26
N ALA A 140 -7.33 -11.51 15.44
CA ALA A 140 -6.36 -11.61 16.55
C ALA A 140 -6.11 -13.05 17.05
N GLN A 141 -6.96 -14.02 16.68
CA GLN A 141 -6.80 -15.44 17.01
C GLN A 141 -6.16 -16.25 15.87
N GLY A 142 -5.81 -15.62 14.75
CA GLY A 142 -5.24 -16.30 13.58
C GLY A 142 -6.28 -16.97 12.68
N ARG A 143 -7.56 -16.59 12.77
CA ARG A 143 -8.62 -17.12 11.89
C ARG A 143 -8.82 -16.20 10.70
N LEU A 144 -8.92 -16.77 9.51
CA LEU A 144 -9.22 -16.01 8.30
C LEU A 144 -10.64 -15.43 8.40
N ILE A 145 -10.74 -14.11 8.28
CA ILE A 145 -11.98 -13.35 8.25
C ILE A 145 -12.03 -12.50 6.99
N GLU A 146 -13.24 -12.25 6.49
CA GLU A 146 -13.44 -11.25 5.43
C GLU A 146 -13.20 -9.84 5.98
N VAL A 147 -12.66 -8.96 5.13
CA VAL A 147 -12.36 -7.59 5.51
C VAL A 147 -12.75 -6.62 4.40
N THR A 148 -13.36 -5.50 4.78
CA THR A 148 -13.49 -4.36 3.87
C THR A 148 -12.09 -3.77 3.65
N PRO A 149 -11.63 -3.57 2.40
CA PRO A 149 -10.35 -2.91 2.10
C PRO A 149 -10.28 -1.51 2.66
N LEU A 150 -9.07 -0.99 2.90
CA LEU A 150 -8.89 0.35 3.45
C LEU A 150 -9.56 1.39 2.54
N LEU A 151 -9.30 1.32 1.23
CA LEU A 151 -9.78 2.33 0.30
C LEU A 151 -11.20 2.11 -0.22
N ASP A 152 -11.84 1.00 0.13
CA ASP A 152 -13.25 0.75 -0.18
C ASP A 152 -14.19 1.32 0.90
N ARG A 153 -13.64 1.68 2.07
CA ARG A 153 -14.40 2.33 3.13
C ARG A 153 -14.92 3.66 2.66
N LYS A 154 -16.16 3.95 3.05
CA LYS A 154 -16.80 5.21 2.73
C LYS A 154 -16.33 6.29 3.68
N VAL A 155 -15.91 7.42 3.15
CA VAL A 155 -15.43 8.56 3.93
C VAL A 155 -16.28 9.79 3.67
N SER A 156 -16.30 10.69 4.65
CA SER A 156 -16.94 11.99 4.51
C SER A 156 -15.96 13.12 4.83
N ILE A 157 -15.84 14.06 3.90
CA ILE A 157 -15.02 15.26 4.02
C ILE A 157 -15.96 16.46 3.93
N PRO A 158 -16.07 17.28 5.00
CA PRO A 158 -16.95 18.44 4.96
C PRO A 158 -16.50 19.43 3.89
N LEU A 159 -17.47 20.07 3.23
CA LEU A 159 -17.18 21.12 2.25
C LEU A 159 -16.23 22.17 2.83
N GLY A 160 -15.23 22.52 2.04
CA GLY A 160 -14.43 23.71 2.31
C GLY A 160 -13.30 23.89 1.31
N THR A 161 -12.70 25.06 1.37
CA THR A 161 -11.59 25.46 0.52
C THR A 161 -10.29 25.25 1.28
N ARG A 162 -9.48 24.29 0.84
CA ARG A 162 -8.25 23.87 1.53
C ARG A 162 -7.26 23.25 0.56
N MET A 163 -6.02 23.05 0.98
CA MET A 163 -5.04 22.34 0.18
C MET A 163 -5.49 20.90 -0.06
N ILE A 164 -5.16 20.35 -1.23
CA ILE A 164 -5.45 18.94 -1.56
C ILE A 164 -4.92 18.01 -0.46
N ARG A 165 -3.70 18.27 0.04
CA ARG A 165 -3.11 17.48 1.14
C ARG A 165 -3.95 17.51 2.42
N GLU A 166 -4.58 18.65 2.74
CA GLU A 166 -5.44 18.76 3.93
C GLU A 166 -6.73 17.97 3.74
N SER A 167 -7.27 17.90 2.52
CA SER A 167 -8.41 17.02 2.21
C SER A 167 -8.04 15.54 2.31
N ALA A 168 -6.84 15.17 1.85
CA ALA A 168 -6.29 13.83 1.99
C ALA A 168 -6.01 13.44 3.46
N GLU A 169 -5.56 14.38 4.30
CA GLU A 169 -5.42 14.19 5.74
C GLU A 169 -6.79 13.97 6.42
N LEU A 170 -7.83 14.70 6.01
CA LEU A 170 -9.20 14.47 6.51
C LEU A 170 -9.71 13.07 6.14
N LEU A 171 -9.42 12.60 4.93
CA LEU A 171 -9.71 11.22 4.51
C LEU A 171 -9.00 10.21 5.41
N ALA A 172 -7.70 10.37 5.64
CA ALA A 172 -6.91 9.46 6.47
C ALA A 172 -7.38 9.45 7.94
N ASN A 173 -7.74 10.62 8.47
CA ASN A 173 -8.33 10.74 9.80
C ASN A 173 -9.67 10.00 9.92
N ASP A 174 -10.52 10.08 8.88
CA ASP A 174 -11.79 9.35 8.88
C ASP A 174 -11.58 7.84 8.77
N LEU A 175 -10.66 7.39 7.91
CA LEU A 175 -10.26 5.98 7.84
C LEU A 175 -9.69 5.46 9.17
N SER A 176 -8.86 6.28 9.85
CA SER A 176 -8.30 5.92 11.16
C SER A 176 -9.39 5.69 12.20
N LYS A 177 -10.43 6.54 12.22
CA LYS A 177 -11.58 6.38 13.12
C LYS A 177 -12.35 5.08 12.85
N GLN A 178 -12.48 4.69 11.58
CA GLN A 178 -13.23 3.50 11.18
C GLN A 178 -12.47 2.19 11.44
N THR A 179 -11.15 2.20 11.35
CA THR A 179 -10.31 1.00 11.48
C THR A 179 -9.69 0.83 12.86
N GLY A 180 -9.55 1.91 13.63
CA GLY A 180 -8.75 1.93 14.85
C GLY A 180 -7.24 1.94 14.60
N LEU A 181 -6.80 1.94 13.34
CA LEU A 181 -5.38 2.04 12.95
C LEU A 181 -4.98 3.50 12.75
N GLN A 182 -3.71 3.80 12.93
CA GLN A 182 -3.16 5.08 12.49
C GLN A 182 -3.00 5.06 10.97
N VAL A 183 -3.87 5.75 10.25
CA VAL A 183 -3.78 5.87 8.79
C VAL A 183 -3.09 7.18 8.46
N PHE A 184 -2.01 7.09 7.69
CA PHE A 184 -1.27 8.23 7.18
C PHE A 184 -1.51 8.35 5.68
N CYS A 185 -1.91 9.54 5.25
CA CYS A 185 -1.88 9.95 3.86
C CYS A 185 -1.36 11.38 3.81
N CYS A 186 -0.57 11.79 2.85
CA CYS A 186 0.20 11.02 1.88
C CYS A 186 1.60 11.66 1.84
N GLN A 187 2.50 11.19 0.97
CA GLN A 187 3.82 11.83 0.85
C GLN A 187 3.68 13.32 0.52
N SER A 188 4.46 14.20 1.15
CA SER A 188 4.45 15.63 0.81
C SER A 188 5.11 15.94 -0.55
N VAL A 189 5.80 14.95 -1.13
CA VAL A 189 6.54 15.04 -2.38
C VAL A 189 6.28 13.75 -3.17
N VAL A 190 5.89 13.88 -4.44
CA VAL A 190 5.71 12.75 -5.37
C VAL A 190 6.65 12.96 -6.55
N ALA A 191 7.49 11.96 -6.87
CA ALA A 191 8.52 12.06 -7.90
C ALA A 191 9.43 13.30 -7.78
N GLY A 192 9.71 13.77 -6.56
CA GLY A 192 10.53 14.97 -6.31
C GLY A 192 9.78 16.31 -6.42
N ILE A 193 8.48 16.30 -6.71
CA ILE A 193 7.65 17.49 -6.83
C ILE A 193 6.74 17.62 -5.60
N PRO A 194 6.73 18.77 -4.90
CA PRO A 194 5.79 19.01 -3.81
C PRO A 194 4.35 18.79 -4.29
N TRP A 195 3.65 17.88 -3.66
CA TRP A 195 2.28 17.52 -4.03
C TRP A 195 1.27 18.15 -3.08
N GLY A 196 0.07 18.39 -3.60
CA GLY A 196 -1.11 18.70 -2.81
C GLY A 196 -1.13 20.12 -2.22
N MET A 197 -0.29 21.02 -2.73
CA MET A 197 -0.22 22.43 -2.32
C MET A 197 -1.30 23.30 -2.98
N GLU A 198 -1.92 22.81 -4.06
CA GLU A 198 -3.04 23.50 -4.70
C GLU A 198 -4.24 23.54 -3.76
N THR A 199 -4.90 24.70 -3.73
CA THR A 199 -6.11 24.91 -2.92
C THR A 199 -7.33 24.67 -3.79
N ILE A 200 -8.22 23.79 -3.32
CA ILE A 200 -9.46 23.43 -4.02
C ILE A 200 -10.65 23.55 -3.07
N SER A 201 -11.83 23.83 -3.62
CA SER A 201 -13.09 23.61 -2.90
C SER A 201 -13.46 22.14 -3.06
N PHE A 202 -13.51 21.41 -1.96
CA PHE A 202 -13.71 19.97 -1.99
C PHE A 202 -14.64 19.50 -0.88
N GLU A 203 -15.47 18.52 -1.22
CA GLU A 203 -16.29 17.75 -0.31
C GLU A 203 -16.37 16.29 -0.78
N ALA A 204 -16.60 15.39 0.18
CA ALA A 204 -16.98 14.02 -0.10
C ALA A 204 -18.07 13.62 0.90
N ASN A 205 -19.10 12.93 0.45
CA ASN A 205 -20.21 12.53 1.32
C ASN A 205 -20.48 11.04 1.18
N ASN A 206 -20.00 10.26 2.15
CA ASN A 206 -20.18 8.81 2.20
C ASN A 206 -19.72 8.09 0.90
N GLU A 207 -18.57 8.50 0.39
CA GLU A 207 -17.98 7.99 -0.86
C GLU A 207 -16.81 7.06 -0.57
N PRO A 208 -16.57 5.99 -1.36
CA PRO A 208 -15.38 5.16 -1.19
C PRO A 208 -14.11 6.02 -1.21
N ALA A 209 -13.20 5.81 -0.26
CA ALA A 209 -11.95 6.56 -0.15
C ALA A 209 -11.14 6.51 -1.46
N ARG A 210 -11.18 5.38 -2.18
CA ARG A 210 -10.61 5.23 -3.52
C ARG A 210 -11.11 6.27 -4.52
N SER A 211 -12.42 6.50 -4.54
CA SER A 211 -13.05 7.51 -5.41
C SER A 211 -12.61 8.91 -5.02
N VAL A 212 -12.55 9.18 -3.72
CA VAL A 212 -12.12 10.46 -3.17
C VAL A 212 -10.66 10.77 -3.53
N LEU A 213 -9.75 9.80 -3.40
CA LEU A 213 -8.35 9.95 -3.83
C LEU A 213 -8.24 10.26 -5.33
N LYS A 214 -9.01 9.58 -6.18
CA LYS A 214 -9.07 9.87 -7.63
C LYS A 214 -9.55 11.29 -7.91
N ARG A 215 -10.58 11.77 -7.21
CA ARG A 215 -11.07 13.16 -7.35
C ARG A 215 -10.08 14.20 -6.85
N LEU A 216 -9.18 13.84 -5.93
CA LEU A 216 -8.04 14.65 -5.50
C LEU A 216 -6.84 14.58 -6.47
N GLY A 217 -7.00 13.90 -7.62
CA GLY A 217 -5.99 13.79 -8.67
C GLY A 217 -5.03 12.60 -8.51
N LEU A 218 -5.31 11.68 -7.58
CA LEU A 218 -4.45 10.52 -7.32
C LEU A 218 -4.99 9.29 -8.04
N ASN A 219 -4.22 8.77 -8.99
CA ASN A 219 -4.64 7.61 -9.81
C ASN A 219 -3.88 6.33 -9.51
N GLN A 220 -2.77 6.42 -8.77
CA GLN A 220 -1.96 5.28 -8.39
C GLN A 220 -1.45 5.43 -6.96
N TRP A 221 -1.60 4.36 -6.18
CA TRP A 221 -1.21 4.35 -4.78
C TRP A 221 -0.89 2.93 -4.32
N HIS A 222 -0.06 2.85 -3.29
CA HIS A 222 0.25 1.63 -2.58
C HIS A 222 -0.18 1.83 -1.13
N VAL A 223 -1.04 0.96 -0.60
CA VAL A 223 -1.37 0.97 0.83
C VAL A 223 -0.52 -0.07 1.52
N ARG A 224 0.36 0.40 2.42
CA ARG A 224 1.22 -0.46 3.21
C ARG A 224 0.79 -0.43 4.65
N CYS A 225 0.53 -1.60 5.22
CA CYS A 225 0.10 -1.73 6.60
C CYS A 225 1.14 -2.48 7.43
N VAL A 226 1.13 -2.18 8.72
CA VAL A 226 1.67 -2.98 9.82
C VAL A 226 0.59 -3.07 10.90
N MET A 227 0.90 -3.67 12.05
CA MET A 227 -0.11 -3.93 13.09
C MET A 227 -0.89 -2.71 13.57
N GLU A 228 -0.23 -1.55 13.70
CA GLU A 228 -0.83 -0.36 14.33
C GLU A 228 -1.11 0.78 13.35
N SER A 229 -0.63 0.66 12.11
CA SER A 229 -0.70 1.76 11.15
C SER A 229 -0.74 1.29 9.71
N CYS A 230 -1.32 2.15 8.87
CA CYS A 230 -1.28 2.03 7.41
C CYS A 230 -0.81 3.34 6.80
N VAL A 231 -0.05 3.26 5.73
CA VAL A 231 0.41 4.40 4.94
C VAL A 231 -0.17 4.27 3.54
N ILE A 232 -0.84 5.32 3.08
CA ILE A 232 -1.26 5.49 1.69
C ILE A 232 -0.11 6.22 0.99
N ASP A 233 0.64 5.47 0.20
CA ASP A 233 1.79 5.93 -0.56
C ASP A 233 1.36 6.27 -2.00
N MET A 234 1.75 7.43 -2.51
CA MET A 234 1.43 7.88 -3.86
C MET A 234 2.59 7.55 -4.80
N ARG A 235 2.27 7.08 -6.00
CA ARG A 235 3.25 6.70 -7.03
C ARG A 235 3.29 7.69 -8.17
#